data_AF-A0A7U4RPV1-F1
#
_entry.id   AF-A0A7U4RPV1-F1
#
_cell.length_a   1.000
_cell.length_b   1.000
_cell.length_c   1.000
_cell.angle_alpha   90.00
_cell.angle_beta   90.00
_cell.angle_gamma   90.00
#
_symmetry.space_group_name_H-M   'P 1'
#
loop_
_entity.id
_entity.type
_entity.pdbx_description
1 polymer ?
#
loop_
_entity_poly.entity_id
_entity_poly.type
_entity_poly.pdbx_seq_one_letter_code
_entity_poly.pdbx_strand_id
1 'polypeptide(L)'
;MKAVIILAILATFVMIIVKYNRNRNVKKLFISVVSFSVMLYILWVGFRVSIAIFPLKILNIVLGFFSWGGIMYYILRDRYIWWVIFSPLIVPLSFVLFSLIGGSRYEDIWRQIF
;
A
#
# COMPACT_ATOMS: atom_id res chain seq x y z
N MET A 1 11.81 -9.73 11.22
CA MET A 1 11.26 -9.08 10.01
C MET A 1 9.80 -8.66 10.19
N LYS A 2 8.87 -9.57 10.52
CA LYS A 2 7.44 -9.23 10.71
C LYS A 2 7.19 -8.17 11.80
N ALA A 3 7.94 -8.25 12.92
CA ALA A 3 7.84 -7.27 14.01
C ALA A 3 8.15 -5.83 13.58
N VAL A 4 9.14 -5.62 12.70
CA VAL A 4 9.52 -4.28 12.22
C VAL A 4 8.40 -3.66 11.40
N ILE A 5 7.74 -4.45 10.54
CA ILE A 5 6.60 -4.00 9.74
C ILE A 5 5.43 -3.63 10.66
N ILE A 6 5.12 -4.47 11.65
CA ILE A 6 4.06 -4.19 12.63
C ILE A 6 4.36 -2.90 13.41
N LEU A 7 5.60 -2.71 13.85
CA LEU A 7 6.03 -1.48 14.53
C LEU A 7 5.89 -0.25 13.63
N ALA A 8 6.26 -0.34 12.35
CA ALA A 8 6.09 0.76 11.40
C ALA A 8 4.61 1.13 11.18
N ILE A 9 3.73 0.12 11.13
CA ILE A 9 2.28 0.31 11.02
C ILE A 9 1.75 1.00 12.28
N LEU A 10 2.10 0.50 13.46
CA LEU A 10 1.70 1.10 14.75
C LEU A 10 2.21 2.54 14.88
N ALA A 11 3.48 2.80 14.56
CA ALA A 11 4.05 4.15 14.58
C ALA A 11 3.29 5.11 13.65
N THR A 12 2.87 4.64 12.48
CA THR A 12 2.07 5.43 11.53
C THR A 12 0.70 5.79 12.12
N PHE A 13 0.01 4.83 12.75
CA PHE A 13 -1.26 5.11 13.44
C PHE A 13 -1.09 6.09 14.60
N VAL A 14 -0.05 5.92 15.42
CA VAL A 14 0.26 6.85 16.52
C VAL A 14 0.49 8.26 15.97
N MET A 15 1.27 8.42 14.90
CA MET A 15 1.48 9.73 14.28
C MET A 15 0.18 10.38 13.77
N ILE A 16 -0.71 9.59 13.16
CA ILE A 16 -2.03 10.06 12.72
C ILE A 16 -2.86 10.58 13.91
N ILE A 17 -2.88 9.83 15.02
CA ILE A 17 -3.62 10.21 16.24
C ILE A 17 -3.01 11.45 16.91
N VAL A 18 -1.69 11.54 17.02
CA VAL A 18 -1.00 12.71 17.59
C VAL A 18 -1.29 13.97 16.77
N LYS A 19 -1.23 13.87 15.43
CA LYS A 19 -1.57 14.98 14.52
C LYS A 19 -3.03 15.40 14.67
N TYR A 20 -3.95 14.43 14.82
CA TYR A 20 -5.35 14.71 15.09
C TYR A 20 -5.56 15.41 16.43
N ASN A 21 -4.91 14.96 17.50
CA ASN A 21 -5.09 15.58 18.83
C ASN A 21 -4.62 17.04 18.84
N ARG A 22 -3.55 17.36 18.10
CA ARG A 22 -3.02 18.73 17.98
C ARG A 22 -3.92 19.66 17.17
N ASN A 23 -4.48 19.18 16.05
CA ASN A 23 -5.20 20.03 15.09
C ASN A 23 -6.73 19.87 15.14
N ARG A 24 -7.25 18.86 15.85
CA ARG A 24 -8.66 18.46 15.95
C ARG A 24 -9.40 18.32 14.60
N ASN A 25 -8.66 18.03 13.54
CA ASN A 25 -9.22 17.95 12.18
C ASN A 25 -9.65 16.52 11.84
N VAL A 26 -10.95 16.23 11.99
CA VAL A 26 -11.56 14.92 11.71
C VAL A 26 -11.43 14.52 10.24
N LYS A 27 -11.54 15.49 9.32
CA LYS A 27 -11.45 15.25 7.88
C LYS A 27 -10.07 14.69 7.50
N LYS A 28 -9.01 15.29 8.05
CA LYS A 28 -7.63 14.81 7.85
C LYS A 28 -7.39 13.45 8.48
N LEU A 29 -7.92 13.21 9.68
CA LEU A 29 -7.86 11.91 10.34
C LEU A 29 -8.43 10.82 9.43
N PHE A 30 -9.65 11.02 8.93
CA PHE A 30 -10.33 10.05 8.08
C PHE A 30 -9.55 9.78 6.79
N ILE A 31 -9.09 10.83 6.10
CA ILE A 31 -8.30 10.68 4.87
C ILE A 31 -7.00 9.89 5.14
N SER A 32 -6.28 10.19 6.22
CA SER A 32 -5.04 9.49 6.56
C SER A 32 -5.28 8.02 6.89
N VAL A 33 -6.29 7.71 7.73
CA VAL A 33 -6.62 6.34 8.12
C VAL A 33 -7.07 5.52 6.91
N VAL A 34 -8.02 6.04 6.12
CA VAL A 34 -8.55 5.33 4.94
C VAL A 34 -7.44 5.13 3.91
N SER A 35 -6.66 6.16 3.60
CA SER A 35 -5.57 6.05 2.61
C SER A 35 -4.52 5.03 3.07
N PHE A 36 -4.17 5.02 4.35
CA PHE A 36 -3.20 4.07 4.89
C PHE A 36 -3.73 2.63 4.88
N SER A 37 -4.97 2.41 5.29
CA SER A 37 -5.61 1.09 5.24
C SER A 37 -5.73 0.55 3.82
N VAL A 38 -6.18 1.38 2.88
CA VAL A 38 -6.29 1.03 1.45
C VAL A 38 -4.90 0.74 0.87
N MET A 39 -3.90 1.56 1.17
CA MET A 39 -2.51 1.32 0.76
C MET A 39 -2.00 -0.04 1.26
N LEU A 40 -2.20 -0.35 2.54
CA LEU A 40 -1.77 -1.63 3.12
C LEU A 40 -2.46 -2.82 2.43
N TYR A 41 -3.75 -2.69 2.13
CA TYR A 41 -4.49 -3.71 1.39
C TYR A 41 -3.91 -3.92 -0.01
N ILE A 42 -3.66 -2.83 -0.76
CA ILE A 42 -3.07 -2.91 -2.10
C ILE A 42 -1.68 -3.57 -2.04
N LEU A 43 -0.84 -3.20 -1.08
CA LEU A 43 0.48 -3.80 -0.91
C LEU A 43 0.40 -5.30 -0.59
N TRP A 44 -0.57 -5.70 0.22
CA TRP A 44 -0.80 -7.11 0.56
C TRP A 44 -1.25 -7.91 -0.67
N VAL A 45 -2.21 -7.40 -1.44
CA VAL A 45 -2.66 -8.03 -2.70
C VAL A 45 -1.49 -8.09 -3.69
N GLY A 46 -0.79 -6.98 -3.90
CA GLY A 46 0.39 -6.88 -4.76
C GLY A 46 1.47 -7.90 -4.37
N PHE A 47 1.70 -8.12 -3.07
CA PHE A 47 2.66 -9.11 -2.59
C PHE A 47 2.23 -10.54 -2.88
N ARG A 48 0.93 -10.89 -2.77
CA ARG A 48 0.43 -12.23 -3.11
C ARG A 48 0.54 -12.51 -4.60
N VAL A 49 0.13 -11.57 -5.44
CA VAL A 49 0.12 -11.80 -6.89
C VAL A 49 1.51 -11.79 -7.53
N SER A 50 2.45 -11.08 -6.91
CA SER A 50 3.83 -11.00 -7.39
C SER A 50 4.70 -12.20 -7.02
N ILE A 51 4.18 -13.21 -6.30
CA ILE A 51 4.95 -14.41 -5.91
C ILE A 51 5.51 -15.13 -7.15
N ALA A 52 4.76 -15.19 -8.24
CA ALA A 52 5.19 -15.86 -9.47
C ALA A 52 6.07 -15.01 -10.40
N ILE A 53 6.12 -13.69 -10.17
CA ILE A 53 6.85 -12.75 -11.04
C ILE A 53 7.79 -11.92 -10.15
N PHE A 54 9.01 -12.43 -9.96
CA PHE A 54 10.01 -11.82 -9.07
C PHE A 54 10.23 -10.30 -9.30
N PRO A 55 10.28 -9.78 -10.55
CA PRO A 55 10.37 -8.34 -10.79
C PRO A 55 9.20 -7.54 -10.20
N LEU A 56 7.97 -8.05 -10.29
CA LEU A 56 6.79 -7.39 -9.71
C LEU A 56 6.85 -7.36 -8.18
N LYS A 57 7.51 -8.34 -7.56
CA LYS A 57 7.67 -8.40 -6.11
C LYS A 57 8.59 -7.30 -5.62
N ILE A 58 9.72 -7.09 -6.31
CA ILE A 58 10.64 -5.97 -6.03
C ILE A 58 9.92 -4.64 -6.25
N LEU A 59 9.20 -4.51 -7.37
CA LEU A 59 8.43 -3.30 -7.67
C LEU A 59 7.42 -2.98 -6.56
N ASN A 60 6.69 -3.98 -6.05
CA ASN A 60 5.74 -3.80 -4.95
C ASN A 60 6.41 -3.28 -3.67
N ILE A 61 7.58 -3.80 -3.33
CA ILE A 61 8.34 -3.36 -2.15
C ILE A 61 8.78 -1.90 -2.31
N VAL A 62 9.39 -1.57 -3.46
CA VAL A 62 9.88 -0.21 -3.76
C VAL A 62 8.73 0.80 -3.73
N LEU A 63 7.63 0.50 -4.41
CA LEU A 63 6.45 1.35 -4.41
C LEU A 63 5.82 1.46 -3.02
N GLY A 64 5.87 0.40 -2.21
CA GLY A 64 5.46 0.44 -0.81
C GLY A 64 6.24 1.47 0.01
N PHE A 65 7.56 1.57 -0.18
CA PHE A 65 8.37 2.60 0.47
C PHE A 65 7.98 4.02 0.03
N PHE A 66 7.81 4.25 -1.27
CA PHE A 66 7.37 5.56 -1.79
C PHE A 66 5.98 5.94 -1.30
N SER A 67 5.07 4.97 -1.30
CA SER A 67 3.70 5.12 -0.85
C SER A 67 3.60 5.47 0.63
N TRP A 68 4.35 4.75 1.48
CA TRP A 68 4.47 5.07 2.90
C TRP A 68 5.07 6.47 3.10
N GLY A 69 6.12 6.82 2.35
CA GLY A 69 6.68 8.17 2.31
C GLY A 69 5.67 9.24 1.90
N GLY A 70 4.79 8.95 0.95
CA GLY A 70 3.70 9.84 0.52
C GLY A 70 2.68 10.11 1.64
N ILE A 71 2.35 9.10 2.44
CA ILE A 71 1.48 9.26 3.61
C ILE A 71 2.18 10.11 4.68
N MET A 72 3.47 9.84 4.95
CA MET A 72 4.25 10.67 5.88
C MET A 72 4.31 12.12 5.42
N TYR A 73 4.55 12.34 4.13
CA TYR A 73 4.56 13.67 3.54
C TYR A 73 3.22 14.37 3.68
N TYR A 74 2.10 13.67 3.46
CA TYR A 74 0.77 14.23 3.70
C TYR A 74 0.55 14.59 5.17
N ILE A 75 0.91 13.71 6.11
CA ILE A 75 0.75 13.98 7.55
C ILE A 75 1.60 15.18 7.99
N LEU A 76 2.82 15.32 7.46
CA LEU A 76 3.76 16.37 7.89
C LEU A 76 3.53 17.71 7.20
N ARG A 77 3.24 17.71 5.89
CA ARG A 77 3.17 18.90 5.03
C ARG A 77 1.76 19.22 4.53
N ASP A 78 0.76 18.44 4.91
CA ASP A 78 -0.65 18.63 4.53
C ASP A 78 -0.91 18.62 3.01
N ARG A 79 0.01 18.04 2.22
CA ARG A 79 -0.11 17.91 0.76
C ARG A 79 -0.38 16.47 0.37
N TYR A 80 -1.57 16.23 -0.17
CA TYR A 80 -2.03 14.89 -0.53
C TYR A 80 -1.61 14.54 -1.96
N ILE A 81 -0.58 13.69 -2.10
CA ILE A 81 -0.09 13.23 -3.41
C ILE A 81 -0.59 11.81 -3.65
N TRP A 82 -1.84 11.71 -4.09
CA TRP A 82 -2.55 10.44 -4.23
C TRP A 82 -1.85 9.46 -5.18
N TRP A 83 -1.26 9.94 -6.28
CA TRP A 83 -0.53 9.11 -7.24
C TRP A 83 0.67 8.38 -6.60
N VAL A 84 1.29 8.97 -5.58
CA VAL A 84 2.39 8.34 -4.83
C VAL A 84 1.84 7.33 -3.82
N ILE A 85 0.80 7.71 -3.07
CA ILE A 85 0.14 6.91 -2.03
C ILE A 85 -0.56 5.65 -2.62
N PHE A 86 -1.00 5.72 -3.87
CA PHE A 86 -1.64 4.59 -4.53
C PHE A 86 -0.79 4.02 -5.66
N SER A 87 0.47 4.43 -5.77
CA SER A 87 1.41 3.88 -6.75
C SER A 87 1.55 2.35 -6.70
N PRO A 88 1.44 1.66 -5.52
CA PRO A 88 1.50 0.20 -5.50
C PRO A 88 0.38 -0.49 -6.28
N LEU A 89 -0.72 0.22 -6.65
CA LEU A 89 -1.78 -0.33 -7.51
C LEU A 89 -1.27 -0.84 -8.85
N ILE A 90 -0.16 -0.29 -9.35
CA ILE A 90 0.39 -0.71 -10.63
C ILE A 90 0.78 -2.19 -10.64
N VAL A 91 1.11 -2.77 -9.49
CA VAL A 91 1.51 -4.18 -9.37
C VAL A 91 0.33 -5.13 -9.60
N PRO A 92 -0.78 -5.06 -8.83
CA PRO A 92 -1.94 -5.92 -9.11
C PRO A 92 -2.53 -5.64 -10.49
N LEU A 93 -2.53 -4.40 -10.98
CA LEU A 93 -2.99 -4.10 -12.33
C LEU A 93 -2.11 -4.79 -13.40
N SER A 94 -0.79 -4.70 -13.26
CA SER A 94 0.15 -5.38 -14.17
C SER A 94 -0.01 -6.88 -14.12
N PHE A 95 -0.22 -7.46 -12.93
CA PHE A 95 -0.50 -8.88 -12.78
C PHE A 95 -1.77 -9.30 -13.53
N VAL A 96 -2.87 -8.55 -13.38
CA VAL A 96 -4.11 -8.83 -14.10
C VAL A 96 -3.86 -8.82 -15.61
N LEU A 97 -3.15 -7.82 -16.14
CA LEU A 97 -2.80 -7.75 -17.55
C LEU A 97 -1.98 -8.96 -18.01
N PHE A 98 -0.94 -9.35 -17.25
CA PHE A 98 -0.16 -10.54 -17.57
C PHE A 98 -0.99 -11.83 -17.50
N SER A 99 -1.94 -11.90 -16.56
CA SER A 99 -2.81 -13.07 -16.42
C SER A 99 -3.75 -13.25 -17.61
N LEU A 100 -4.25 -12.15 -18.18
CA LEU A 100 -5.11 -12.17 -19.37
C LEU A 100 -4.35 -12.64 -20.62
N ILE A 101 -3.05 -12.35 -20.70
CA ILE A 101 -2.21 -12.73 -21.84
C ILE A 101 -1.64 -14.14 -21.67
N GLY A 102 -1.23 -14.51 -20.45
CA GLY A 102 -0.52 -15.76 -20.17
C GLY A 102 -1.40 -16.96 -19.81
N GLY A 103 -2.72 -16.80 -19.69
CA GLY A 103 -3.67 -17.89 -19.50
C GLY A 103 -3.47 -18.69 -18.21
N SER A 104 -3.54 -20.02 -18.31
CA SER A 104 -3.57 -20.96 -17.16
C SER A 104 -2.35 -20.91 -16.24
N ARG A 105 -1.24 -20.30 -16.68
CA ARG A 105 -0.01 -20.11 -15.87
C ARG A 105 -0.27 -19.42 -14.53
N TYR A 106 -1.36 -18.66 -14.42
CA TYR A 106 -1.68 -17.84 -13.24
C TYR A 106 -2.92 -18.32 -12.47
N GLU A 107 -3.55 -19.44 -12.84
CA GLU A 107 -4.78 -19.95 -12.18
C GLU A 107 -4.58 -20.24 -10.69
N ASP A 108 -3.43 -20.83 -10.31
CA ASP A 108 -3.12 -21.13 -8.91
C ASP A 108 -2.99 -19.86 -8.05
N ILE A 109 -2.61 -18.74 -8.65
CA ILE A 109 -2.45 -17.47 -7.95
C ILE A 109 -3.82 -16.84 -7.70
N TRP A 110 -4.74 -16.95 -8.66
CA TRP A 110 -6.13 -16.50 -8.48
C TRP A 110 -6.81 -17.22 -7.31
N ARG A 111 -6.56 -18.53 -7.15
CA ARG A 111 -7.03 -19.34 -6.00
C ARG A 111 -6.42 -18.95 -4.65
N GLN A 112 -5.35 -18.16 -4.62
CA GLN A 112 -4.74 -17.67 -3.38
C GLN A 112 -5.27 -16.29 -2.95
N ILE A 113 -6.05 -15.64 -3.81
CA ILE A 113 -6.64 -14.30 -3.59
C ILE A 113 -8.09 -14.41 -3.13
N PHE A 114 -8.85 -15.35 -3.72
CA PHE A 114 -10.25 -15.68 -3.40
C PHE A 114 -10.35 -16.95 -2.57
#